data_AF-X6LLM4-F1
#
_entry.id   AF-X6LLM4-F1
#
_cell.length_a   1.000
_cell.length_b   1.000
_cell.length_c   1.000
_cell.angle_alpha   90.00
_cell.angle_beta   90.00
_cell.angle_gamma   90.00
#
_symmetry.space_group_name_H-M   'P 1'
#
loop_
_entity.id
_entity.type
_entity.pdbx_description
1 polymer ?
#
loop_
_entity_poly.entity_id
_entity_poly.type
_entity_poly.pdbx_seq_one_letter_code
_entity_poly.pdbx_strand_id
1 'polypeptide(L)'
;TLIALDDYTKPNCKFRDLFFKHQEALFNNVIDTGKVLKAMDEHRYIDVAAEMSKINQRKDGDAQVERAFEELKNSLSRSLRALAKTTLMRVLTLGDNEVDLENMINLDVQLQTMEDAKNSVFEYADNNTKKEIEKIESETKSSIERWLFKVVAIVKAAIKSYKFWEAEEKIKLVRKVNCILGSHFEQISFDDSKEEKVKGKIFNSVDQLEQQLQNVLETVVKKYKNIDLKIAKFNPYVSDPPKNLYAKLDKVMHTASTYNYKESWDAIEEDITQKVRDQLQEIRKQVKEFDWRKLETRVRFCESVLNSLPKHMRKILGDEIKQCHDDIKCDLENSAIEVEQVTQKRNVQDINELLNSSTSNQKRNIEEKESLVKRATSSGQVGLFTRAFGRGIDFVYRDQIVAANGGVHVIQTSLSEELSEEVQIKGRTARQGSYGSYSLILCDKFLKKQFISTVKCKAV
;
A
#
# COMPACT_ATOMS: atom_id res chain seq x y z
N THR A 1 -18.64 -104.41 37.51
CA THR A 1 -18.46 -103.10 38.17
C THR A 1 -18.68 -102.00 37.17
N LEU A 2 -19.94 -101.72 36.82
CA LEU A 2 -20.33 -100.70 35.82
C LEU A 2 -21.74 -100.12 36.12
N ILE A 3 -22.21 -100.25 37.36
CA ILE A 3 -23.59 -99.87 37.76
C ILE A 3 -23.65 -98.43 38.31
N ALA A 4 -22.52 -97.82 38.67
CA ALA A 4 -22.47 -96.48 39.25
C ALA A 4 -22.57 -95.33 38.22
N LEU A 5 -22.52 -95.63 36.91
CA LEU A 5 -22.61 -94.63 35.84
C LEU A 5 -24.02 -94.49 35.25
N ASP A 6 -24.91 -95.46 35.46
CA ASP A 6 -26.29 -95.44 34.96
C ASP A 6 -27.18 -94.40 35.66
N ASP A 7 -26.79 -93.91 36.84
CA ASP A 7 -27.52 -92.83 37.53
C ASP A 7 -27.32 -91.45 36.86
N TYR A 8 -26.28 -91.28 36.04
CA TYR A 8 -26.00 -90.03 35.31
C TYR A 8 -26.77 -89.89 34.00
N THR A 9 -27.37 -90.97 33.48
CA THR A 9 -28.15 -90.96 32.22
C THR A 9 -29.65 -90.72 32.42
N LYS A 10 -30.12 -90.65 33.68
CA LYS A 10 -31.52 -90.38 34.04
C LYS A 10 -31.94 -88.96 33.63
N PRO A 11 -33.18 -88.75 33.12
CA PRO A 11 -33.65 -87.43 32.65
C PRO A 11 -33.59 -86.30 33.68
N ASN A 12 -33.70 -86.61 34.98
CA ASN A 12 -33.77 -85.64 36.08
C ASN A 12 -32.44 -85.50 36.86
N CYS A 13 -31.31 -85.87 36.25
CA CYS A 13 -30.01 -85.77 36.91
C CYS A 13 -29.51 -84.31 36.87
N LYS A 14 -29.27 -83.70 38.05
CA LYS A 14 -28.67 -82.35 38.19
C LYS A 14 -27.40 -82.17 37.37
N PHE A 15 -26.64 -83.24 37.15
CA PHE A 15 -25.44 -83.22 36.31
C PHE A 15 -25.78 -82.96 34.84
N ARG A 16 -26.86 -83.55 34.31
CA ARG A 16 -27.30 -83.36 32.92
C ARG A 16 -27.79 -81.92 32.70
N ASP A 17 -28.49 -81.34 33.66
CA ASP A 17 -28.90 -79.93 33.62
C ASP A 17 -27.70 -78.98 33.73
N LEU A 18 -26.73 -79.27 34.61
CA LEU A 18 -25.48 -78.51 34.72
C LEU A 18 -24.63 -78.65 33.46
N PHE A 19 -24.56 -79.85 32.88
CA PHE A 19 -23.84 -80.17 31.65
C PHE A 19 -24.47 -79.44 30.47
N PHE A 20 -25.79 -79.51 30.28
CA PHE A 20 -26.47 -78.74 29.25
C PHE A 20 -26.37 -77.24 29.49
N LYS A 21 -26.45 -76.74 30.73
CA LYS A 21 -26.28 -75.31 31.02
C LYS A 21 -24.85 -74.81 30.73
N HIS A 22 -23.83 -75.62 31.02
CA HIS A 22 -22.44 -75.27 30.72
C HIS A 22 -22.10 -75.51 29.25
N GLN A 23 -22.67 -76.53 28.63
CA GLN A 23 -22.57 -76.80 27.19
C GLN A 23 -23.26 -75.68 26.42
N GLU A 24 -24.47 -75.28 26.81
CA GLU A 24 -25.19 -74.13 26.24
C GLU A 24 -24.43 -72.82 26.51
N ALA A 25 -23.79 -72.62 27.67
CA ALA A 25 -22.90 -71.48 27.89
C ALA A 25 -21.58 -71.54 27.08
N LEU A 26 -21.09 -72.75 26.75
CA LEU A 26 -19.92 -72.99 25.90
C LEU A 26 -20.25 -72.79 24.41
N PHE A 27 -21.41 -73.25 23.95
CA PHE A 27 -21.87 -73.18 22.57
C PHE A 27 -22.60 -71.84 22.24
N ASN A 28 -23.26 -71.21 23.21
CA ASN A 28 -23.83 -69.85 23.09
C ASN A 28 -22.86 -68.76 23.54
N ASN A 29 -21.55 -69.03 23.55
CA ASN A 29 -20.54 -67.97 23.58
C ASN A 29 -20.56 -67.27 22.21
N VAL A 30 -21.69 -66.62 21.91
CA VAL A 30 -21.96 -65.89 20.67
C VAL A 30 -20.76 -64.99 20.45
N ILE A 31 -20.05 -65.21 19.35
CA ILE A 31 -18.95 -64.35 18.95
C ILE A 31 -19.55 -62.97 18.81
N ASP A 32 -19.24 -62.09 19.76
CA ASP A 32 -19.77 -60.73 19.82
C ASP A 32 -19.05 -59.87 18.78
N THR A 33 -19.36 -60.13 17.51
CA THR A 33 -18.86 -59.38 16.35
C THR A 33 -19.39 -57.94 16.36
N GLY A 34 -20.50 -57.69 17.07
CA GLY A 34 -21.13 -56.38 17.21
C GLY A 34 -20.21 -55.34 17.86
N LYS A 35 -19.42 -55.74 18.87
CA LYS A 35 -18.40 -54.85 19.46
C LYS A 35 -17.35 -54.41 18.45
N VAL A 36 -16.87 -55.34 17.63
CA VAL A 36 -15.85 -55.05 16.61
C VAL A 36 -16.41 -54.14 15.54
N LEU A 37 -17.60 -54.46 15.01
CA LEU A 37 -18.26 -53.64 13.99
C LEU A 37 -18.56 -52.23 14.49
N LYS A 38 -19.06 -52.09 15.73
CA LYS A 38 -19.27 -50.78 16.34
C LYS A 38 -17.97 -49.99 16.50
N ALA A 39 -16.88 -50.64 16.91
CA ALA A 39 -15.57 -50.00 16.99
C ALA A 39 -15.01 -49.60 15.61
N MET A 40 -15.31 -50.37 14.55
CA MET A 40 -14.98 -50.00 13.17
C MET A 40 -15.77 -48.77 12.69
N ASP A 41 -17.06 -48.68 13.02
CA ASP A 41 -17.91 -47.53 12.68
C ASP A 41 -17.50 -46.26 13.42
N GLU A 42 -17.02 -46.40 14.67
CA GLU A 42 -16.52 -45.30 15.51
C GLU A 42 -15.02 -45.00 15.26
N HIS A 43 -14.40 -45.65 14.26
CA HIS A 43 -12.97 -45.52 13.92
C HIS A 43 -11.98 -45.77 15.08
N ARG A 44 -12.37 -46.55 16.09
CA ARG A 44 -11.50 -46.91 17.23
C ARG A 44 -10.66 -48.14 16.89
N TYR A 45 -9.68 -47.97 16.00
CA TYR A 45 -8.92 -49.10 15.45
C TYR A 45 -8.06 -49.84 16.48
N ILE A 46 -7.65 -49.20 17.58
CA ILE A 46 -6.97 -49.88 18.71
C ILE A 46 -7.91 -50.91 19.36
N ASP A 47 -9.16 -50.53 19.60
CA ASP A 47 -10.18 -51.43 20.16
C ASP A 47 -10.51 -52.56 19.18
N VAL A 48 -10.58 -52.24 17.88
CA VAL A 48 -10.77 -53.24 16.81
C VAL A 48 -9.64 -54.27 16.84
N ALA A 49 -8.39 -53.84 16.95
CA ALA A 49 -7.24 -54.74 17.04
C ALA A 49 -7.30 -55.65 18.28
N ALA A 50 -7.63 -55.08 19.44
CA ALA A 50 -7.75 -55.82 20.69
C ALA A 50 -8.85 -56.90 20.63
N GLU A 51 -10.02 -56.56 20.09
CA GLU A 51 -11.12 -57.52 19.94
C GLU A 51 -10.85 -58.55 18.83
N MET A 52 -10.25 -58.14 17.70
CA MET A 52 -9.82 -59.06 16.63
C MET A 52 -8.79 -60.07 17.16
N SER A 53 -7.84 -59.65 17.99
CA SER A 53 -6.85 -60.54 18.61
C SER A 53 -7.51 -61.58 19.53
N LYS A 54 -8.50 -61.18 20.35
CA LYS A 54 -9.27 -62.09 21.21
C LYS A 54 -10.03 -63.14 20.40
N ILE A 55 -10.60 -62.75 19.27
CA ILE A 55 -11.31 -63.67 18.36
C ILE A 55 -10.32 -64.61 17.67
N ASN A 56 -9.17 -64.09 17.21
CA ASN A 56 -8.13 -64.88 16.56
C ASN A 56 -7.55 -65.98 17.47
N GLN A 57 -7.39 -65.72 18.77
CA GLN A 57 -6.93 -66.72 19.75
C GLN A 57 -7.91 -67.90 19.94
N ARG A 58 -9.19 -67.72 19.58
CA ARG A 58 -10.23 -68.76 19.68
C ARG A 58 -10.49 -69.48 18.35
N LYS A 59 -9.78 -69.10 17.29
CA LYS A 59 -10.02 -69.57 15.92
C LYS A 59 -9.66 -71.05 15.73
N ASP A 60 -8.60 -71.52 16.40
CA ASP A 60 -8.08 -72.87 16.20
C ASP A 60 -9.04 -73.92 16.78
N GLY A 61 -9.78 -74.60 15.89
CA GLY A 61 -10.68 -75.70 16.23
C GLY A 61 -12.18 -75.39 16.13
N ASP A 62 -12.58 -74.15 15.81
CA ASP A 62 -13.99 -73.76 15.66
C ASP A 62 -14.28 -73.12 14.28
N ALA A 63 -14.96 -73.88 13.42
CA ALA A 63 -15.34 -73.46 12.06
C ALA A 63 -16.35 -72.30 12.01
N GLN A 64 -17.05 -72.02 13.11
CA GLN A 64 -17.94 -70.86 13.23
C GLN A 64 -17.15 -69.60 13.60
N VAL A 65 -16.15 -69.72 14.49
CA VAL A 65 -15.22 -68.63 14.83
C VAL A 65 -14.38 -68.23 13.62
N GLU A 66 -13.89 -69.20 12.86
CA GLU A 66 -13.14 -68.95 11.63
C GLU A 66 -13.97 -68.19 10.58
N ARG A 67 -15.22 -68.59 10.34
CA ARG A 67 -16.11 -67.87 9.40
C ARG A 67 -16.39 -66.43 9.86
N ALA A 68 -16.73 -66.24 11.14
CA ALA A 68 -16.99 -64.90 11.69
C ALA A 68 -15.74 -64.00 11.61
N PHE A 69 -14.55 -64.55 11.85
CA PHE A 69 -13.30 -63.80 11.77
C PHE A 69 -12.98 -63.35 10.33
N GLU A 70 -13.20 -64.20 9.33
CA GLU A 70 -13.01 -63.81 7.92
C GLU A 70 -14.05 -62.78 7.46
N GLU A 71 -15.30 -62.85 7.94
CA GLU A 71 -16.31 -61.80 7.70
C GLU A 71 -15.90 -60.45 8.31
N LEU A 72 -15.33 -60.47 9.52
CA LEU A 72 -14.78 -59.28 10.17
C LEU A 72 -13.60 -58.69 9.40
N LYS A 73 -12.67 -59.52 8.89
CA LYS A 73 -11.58 -59.04 8.02
C LYS A 73 -12.09 -58.38 6.75
N ASN A 74 -13.09 -58.98 6.09
CA ASN A 74 -13.70 -58.40 4.90
C ASN A 74 -14.41 -57.06 5.19
N SER A 75 -15.02 -56.94 6.37
CA SER A 75 -15.68 -55.71 6.82
C SER A 75 -14.65 -54.63 7.19
N LEU A 76 -13.56 -55.01 7.83
CA LEU A 76 -12.41 -54.16 8.11
C LEU A 76 -11.80 -53.61 6.82
N SER A 77 -11.53 -54.48 5.84
CA SER A 77 -10.99 -54.06 4.54
C SER A 77 -11.92 -53.06 3.83
N ARG A 78 -13.25 -53.25 3.91
CA ARG A 78 -14.23 -52.29 3.38
C ARG A 78 -14.20 -50.95 4.12
N SER A 79 -14.17 -50.97 5.46
CA SER A 79 -14.09 -49.76 6.30
C SER A 79 -12.82 -48.96 6.01
N LEU A 80 -11.65 -49.63 5.96
CA LEU A 80 -10.37 -48.96 5.69
C LEU A 80 -10.32 -48.34 4.29
N ARG A 81 -10.85 -49.02 3.26
CA ARG A 81 -10.95 -48.44 1.90
C ARG A 81 -11.90 -47.25 1.87
N ALA A 82 -13.01 -47.29 2.61
CA ALA A 82 -13.95 -46.18 2.71
C ALA A 82 -13.31 -44.97 3.41
N LEU A 83 -12.58 -45.19 4.51
CA LEU A 83 -11.80 -44.16 5.20
C LEU A 83 -10.80 -43.50 4.24
N ALA A 84 -9.94 -44.29 3.60
CA ALA A 84 -8.91 -43.77 2.69
C ALA A 84 -9.51 -42.95 1.53
N LYS A 85 -10.58 -43.45 0.90
CA LYS A 85 -11.26 -42.71 -0.20
C LYS A 85 -11.91 -41.42 0.29
N THR A 86 -12.50 -41.43 1.48
CA THR A 86 -13.13 -40.24 2.07
C THR A 86 -12.08 -39.18 2.37
N THR A 87 -10.94 -39.56 2.93
CA THR A 87 -9.81 -38.66 3.18
C THR A 87 -9.31 -38.04 1.88
N LEU A 88 -9.10 -38.83 0.83
CA LEU A 88 -8.67 -38.32 -0.47
C LEU A 88 -9.70 -37.33 -1.06
N MET A 89 -11.00 -37.66 -1.01
CA MET A 89 -12.03 -36.77 -1.53
C MET A 89 -12.03 -35.41 -0.83
N ARG A 90 -11.82 -35.37 0.49
CA ARG A 90 -11.71 -34.10 1.22
C ARG A 90 -10.52 -33.26 0.76
N VAL A 91 -9.37 -33.89 0.52
CA VAL A 91 -8.19 -33.19 -0.02
C VAL A 91 -8.48 -32.62 -1.40
N LEU A 92 -9.14 -33.38 -2.28
CA LEU A 92 -9.47 -32.92 -3.63
C LEU A 92 -10.48 -31.76 -3.63
N THR A 93 -11.28 -31.62 -2.57
CA THR A 93 -12.23 -30.52 -2.40
C THR A 93 -11.64 -29.27 -1.73
N LEU A 94 -10.35 -29.28 -1.36
CA LEU A 94 -9.70 -28.10 -0.79
C LEU A 94 -9.69 -26.93 -1.79
N GLY A 95 -10.28 -25.81 -1.37
CA GLY A 95 -10.32 -24.60 -2.19
C GLY A 95 -8.93 -24.01 -2.41
N ASP A 96 -8.69 -23.47 -3.60
CA ASP A 96 -7.42 -22.81 -3.95
C ASP A 96 -7.28 -21.41 -3.28
N ASN A 97 -8.37 -20.78 -2.83
CA ASN A 97 -8.40 -19.37 -2.39
C ASN A 97 -8.86 -19.13 -0.95
N GLU A 98 -9.83 -19.89 -0.46
CA GLU A 98 -10.33 -19.81 0.91
C GLU A 98 -10.29 -21.21 1.50
N VAL A 99 -9.41 -21.38 2.49
CA VAL A 99 -9.32 -22.63 3.24
C VAL A 99 -10.13 -22.46 4.49
N ASP A 100 -11.18 -23.24 4.58
CA ASP A 100 -11.89 -23.41 5.84
C ASP A 100 -11.00 -24.18 6.83
N LEU A 101 -10.66 -23.51 7.93
CA LEU A 101 -9.83 -24.07 8.99
C LEU A 101 -10.49 -25.30 9.62
N GLU A 102 -11.82 -25.33 9.68
CA GLU A 102 -12.56 -26.46 10.23
C GLU A 102 -12.44 -27.70 9.34
N ASN A 103 -12.50 -27.52 8.01
CA ASN A 103 -12.22 -28.60 7.07
C ASN A 103 -10.77 -29.11 7.16
N MET A 104 -9.80 -28.25 7.46
CA MET A 104 -8.41 -28.66 7.66
C MET A 104 -8.19 -29.44 8.96
N ILE A 105 -8.82 -29.03 10.06
CA ILE A 105 -8.77 -29.78 11.33
C ILE A 105 -9.41 -31.17 11.15
N ASN A 106 -10.55 -31.23 10.45
CA ASN A 106 -11.20 -32.50 10.15
C ASN A 106 -10.33 -33.42 9.27
N LEU A 107 -9.60 -32.84 8.31
CA LEU A 107 -8.66 -33.59 7.48
C LEU A 107 -7.51 -34.17 8.32
N ASP A 108 -6.97 -33.39 9.24
CA ASP A 108 -5.91 -33.82 10.17
C ASP A 108 -6.35 -35.02 11.02
N VAL A 109 -7.53 -34.92 11.63
CA VAL A 109 -8.13 -36.03 12.40
C VAL A 109 -8.26 -37.29 11.53
N GLN A 110 -8.69 -37.16 10.28
CA GLN A 110 -8.81 -38.30 9.37
C GLN A 110 -7.45 -38.90 8.98
N LEU A 111 -6.42 -38.08 8.79
CA LEU A 111 -5.05 -38.55 8.53
C LEU A 111 -4.49 -39.30 9.75
N GLN A 112 -4.70 -38.77 10.96
CA GLN A 112 -4.30 -39.44 12.20
C GLN A 112 -5.04 -40.78 12.37
N THR A 113 -6.36 -40.79 12.13
CA THR A 113 -7.17 -42.02 12.20
C THR A 113 -6.66 -43.08 11.22
N MET A 114 -6.22 -42.67 10.03
CA MET A 114 -5.66 -43.57 9.03
C MET A 114 -4.30 -44.13 9.46
N GLU A 115 -3.46 -43.32 10.12
CA GLU A 115 -2.19 -43.75 10.70
C GLU A 115 -2.42 -44.73 11.87
N ASP A 116 -3.38 -44.46 12.75
CA ASP A 116 -3.77 -45.35 13.85
C ASP A 116 -4.28 -46.69 13.32
N ALA A 117 -5.06 -46.67 12.23
CA ALA A 117 -5.53 -47.87 11.55
C ALA A 117 -4.35 -48.69 10.98
N LYS A 118 -3.38 -48.02 10.37
CA LYS A 118 -2.17 -48.64 9.82
C LYS A 118 -1.35 -49.33 10.90
N ASN A 119 -1.20 -48.68 12.05
CA ASN A 119 -0.39 -49.21 13.14
C ASN A 119 -1.11 -50.31 13.94
N SER A 120 -2.44 -50.28 14.01
CA SER A 120 -3.20 -51.17 14.89
C SER A 120 -3.81 -52.37 14.18
N VAL A 121 -4.37 -52.21 12.98
CA VAL A 121 -5.26 -53.24 12.37
C VAL A 121 -4.78 -53.76 11.03
N PHE A 122 -3.71 -53.21 10.44
CA PHE A 122 -3.21 -53.69 9.15
C PHE A 122 -2.77 -55.15 9.20
N GLU A 123 -2.31 -55.68 10.33
CA GLU A 123 -1.96 -57.10 10.43
C GLU A 123 -3.11 -58.05 10.00
N TYR A 124 -4.36 -57.63 10.23
CA TYR A 124 -5.57 -58.38 9.88
C TYR A 124 -6.07 -58.14 8.45
N ALA A 125 -5.58 -57.10 7.76
CA ALA A 125 -6.00 -56.76 6.41
C ALA A 125 -5.28 -57.60 5.34
N ASP A 126 -5.98 -57.90 4.25
CA ASP A 126 -5.39 -58.60 3.10
C ASP A 126 -4.36 -57.75 2.36
N ASN A 127 -3.38 -58.41 1.72
CA ASN A 127 -2.28 -57.73 1.03
C ASN A 127 -2.74 -56.80 -0.10
N ASN A 128 -3.86 -57.09 -0.76
CA ASN A 128 -4.38 -56.21 -1.81
C ASN A 128 -4.95 -54.92 -1.21
N THR A 129 -5.71 -55.02 -0.13
CA THR A 129 -6.23 -53.87 0.62
C THR A 129 -5.11 -52.99 1.16
N LYS A 130 -4.04 -53.57 1.73
CA LYS A 130 -2.86 -52.79 2.18
C LYS A 130 -2.27 -51.94 1.06
N LYS A 131 -2.00 -52.55 -0.09
CA LYS A 131 -1.45 -51.85 -1.27
C LYS A 131 -2.39 -50.77 -1.80
N GLU A 132 -3.70 -51.02 -1.83
CA GLU A 132 -4.68 -50.02 -2.25
C GLU A 132 -4.69 -48.81 -1.30
N ILE A 133 -4.66 -49.03 0.02
CA ILE A 133 -4.64 -47.95 1.01
C ILE A 133 -3.33 -47.15 0.92
N GLU A 134 -2.18 -47.82 0.85
CA GLU A 134 -0.87 -47.17 0.68
C GLU A 134 -0.82 -46.30 -0.59
N LYS A 135 -1.42 -46.79 -1.68
CA LYS A 135 -1.55 -46.01 -2.91
C LYS A 135 -2.39 -44.75 -2.70
N ILE A 136 -3.57 -44.88 -2.10
CA ILE A 136 -4.45 -43.73 -1.82
C ILE A 136 -3.79 -42.74 -0.85
N GLU A 137 -3.07 -43.22 0.16
CA GLU A 137 -2.29 -42.41 1.09
C GLU A 137 -1.24 -41.58 0.33
N SER A 138 -0.46 -42.21 -0.56
CA SER A 138 0.55 -41.52 -1.37
C SER A 138 -0.07 -40.47 -2.30
N GLU A 139 -1.24 -40.74 -2.87
CA GLU A 139 -1.98 -39.80 -3.72
C GLU A 139 -2.56 -38.63 -2.92
N THR A 140 -3.04 -38.91 -1.70
CA THR A 140 -3.52 -37.91 -0.74
C THR A 140 -2.37 -36.97 -0.36
N LYS A 141 -1.19 -37.54 -0.03
CA LYS A 141 0.04 -36.79 0.24
C LYS A 141 0.43 -35.88 -0.92
N SER A 142 0.56 -36.44 -2.12
CA SER A 142 0.92 -35.65 -3.33
C SER A 142 -0.10 -34.54 -3.65
N SER A 143 -1.38 -34.77 -3.39
CA SER A 143 -2.43 -33.78 -3.63
C SER A 143 -2.35 -32.59 -2.67
N ILE A 144 -2.07 -32.84 -1.39
CA ILE A 144 -1.83 -31.79 -0.38
C ILE A 144 -0.57 -31.00 -0.73
N GLU A 145 0.52 -31.67 -1.12
CA GLU A 145 1.76 -31.02 -1.55
C GLU A 145 1.50 -30.07 -2.73
N ARG A 146 0.81 -30.56 -3.78
CA ARG A 146 0.48 -29.76 -4.96
C ARG A 146 -0.37 -28.55 -4.61
N TRP A 147 -1.34 -28.73 -3.71
CA TRP A 147 -2.18 -27.65 -3.22
C TRP A 147 -1.35 -26.59 -2.46
N LEU A 148 -0.46 -27.00 -1.55
CA LEU A 148 0.47 -26.10 -0.86
C LEU A 148 1.35 -25.31 -1.85
N PHE A 149 1.90 -25.98 -2.87
CA PHE A 149 2.67 -25.31 -3.93
C PHE A 149 1.88 -24.22 -4.65
N LYS A 150 0.61 -24.46 -4.97
CA LYS A 150 -0.25 -23.43 -5.59
C LYS A 150 -0.44 -22.24 -4.65
N VAL A 151 -0.74 -22.48 -3.38
CA VAL A 151 -0.95 -21.40 -2.39
C VAL A 151 0.32 -20.56 -2.23
N VAL A 152 1.49 -21.21 -2.10
CA VAL A 152 2.79 -20.52 -2.04
C VAL A 152 3.04 -19.68 -3.29
N ALA A 153 2.74 -20.19 -4.49
CA ALA A 153 2.88 -19.43 -5.73
C ALA A 153 1.96 -18.20 -5.77
N ILE A 154 0.73 -18.33 -5.28
CA ILE A 154 -0.22 -17.21 -5.15
C ILE A 154 0.32 -16.15 -4.17
N VAL A 155 0.89 -16.56 -3.03
CA VAL A 155 1.55 -15.65 -2.09
C VAL A 155 2.72 -14.93 -2.76
N LYS A 156 3.63 -15.65 -3.43
CA LYS A 156 4.75 -15.05 -4.18
C LYS A 156 4.26 -14.02 -5.20
N ALA A 157 3.15 -14.28 -5.89
CA ALA A 157 2.54 -13.33 -6.82
C ALA A 157 1.92 -12.10 -6.12
N ALA A 158 1.28 -12.28 -4.98
CA ALA A 158 0.74 -11.19 -4.16
C ALA A 158 1.86 -10.27 -3.64
N ILE A 159 2.96 -10.85 -3.17
CA ILE A 159 4.17 -10.11 -2.75
C ILE A 159 4.71 -9.28 -3.92
N LYS A 160 4.94 -9.89 -5.09
CA LYS A 160 5.46 -9.20 -6.29
C LYS A 160 4.56 -8.08 -6.80
N SER A 161 3.25 -8.15 -6.57
CA SER A 161 2.27 -7.13 -6.98
C SER A 161 1.98 -6.07 -5.91
N TYR A 162 2.73 -6.09 -4.80
CA TYR A 162 2.55 -5.20 -3.65
C TYR A 162 1.18 -5.31 -2.98
N LYS A 163 0.54 -6.48 -3.06
CA LYS A 163 -0.70 -6.78 -2.33
C LYS A 163 -0.38 -7.32 -0.94
N PHE A 164 0.23 -6.47 -0.11
CA PHE A 164 0.77 -6.84 1.20
C PHE A 164 -0.25 -7.52 2.11
N TRP A 165 -1.49 -7.00 2.15
CA TRP A 165 -2.58 -7.58 2.95
C TRP A 165 -2.90 -9.02 2.54
N GLU A 166 -3.11 -9.24 1.23
CA GLU A 166 -3.43 -10.57 0.68
C GLU A 166 -2.28 -11.54 0.92
N ALA A 167 -1.04 -11.08 0.79
CA ALA A 167 0.14 -11.89 1.07
C ALA A 167 0.21 -12.30 2.55
N GLU A 168 0.01 -11.37 3.48
CA GLU A 168 0.12 -11.65 4.93
C GLU A 168 -0.98 -12.59 5.42
N GLU A 169 -2.24 -12.36 5.02
CA GLU A 169 -3.35 -13.25 5.38
C GLU A 169 -3.12 -14.68 4.87
N LYS A 170 -2.62 -14.81 3.64
CA LYS A 170 -2.30 -16.12 3.06
C LYS A 170 -1.07 -16.76 3.72
N ILE A 171 -0.06 -15.98 4.10
CA ILE A 171 1.09 -16.49 4.88
C ILE A 171 0.61 -17.03 6.24
N LYS A 172 -0.24 -16.30 6.96
CA LYS A 172 -0.86 -16.77 8.22
C LYS A 172 -1.62 -18.06 8.01
N LEU A 173 -2.38 -18.17 6.93
CA LEU A 173 -3.10 -19.38 6.57
C LEU A 173 -2.15 -20.55 6.32
N VAL A 174 -1.12 -20.36 5.49
CA VAL A 174 -0.10 -21.40 5.24
C VAL A 174 0.59 -21.83 6.53
N ARG A 175 0.91 -20.89 7.43
CA ARG A 175 1.49 -21.21 8.74
C ARG A 175 0.55 -22.08 9.57
N LYS A 176 -0.73 -21.73 9.66
CA LYS A 176 -1.74 -22.52 10.39
C LYS A 176 -1.87 -23.93 9.79
N VAL A 177 -1.97 -24.04 8.47
CA VAL A 177 -2.09 -25.33 7.81
C VAL A 177 -0.84 -26.18 8.03
N ASN A 178 0.35 -25.58 7.95
CA ASN A 178 1.60 -26.27 8.26
C ASN A 178 1.69 -26.70 9.74
N CYS A 179 1.16 -25.92 10.68
CA CYS A 179 1.11 -26.34 12.09
C CYS A 179 0.20 -27.55 12.32
N ILE A 180 -0.92 -27.64 11.59
CA ILE A 180 -1.87 -28.73 11.70
C ILE A 180 -1.32 -29.97 10.99
N LEU A 181 -1.11 -29.84 9.67
CA LEU A 181 -0.81 -30.97 8.79
C LEU A 181 0.69 -31.34 8.75
N GLY A 182 1.59 -30.49 9.25
CA GLY A 182 3.03 -30.63 9.05
C GLY A 182 3.65 -31.89 9.68
N SER A 183 2.97 -32.53 10.64
CA SER A 183 3.38 -33.82 11.22
C SER A 183 3.25 -34.99 10.22
N HIS A 184 2.33 -34.89 9.26
CA HIS A 184 1.96 -35.99 8.36
C HIS A 184 2.76 -36.05 7.06
N PHE A 185 3.57 -35.02 6.75
CA PHE A 185 4.29 -34.91 5.48
C PHE A 185 5.79 -34.74 5.71
N GLU A 186 6.60 -35.44 4.91
CA GLU A 186 8.02 -35.14 4.81
C GLU A 186 8.20 -33.77 4.17
N GLN A 187 9.17 -33.03 4.69
CA GLN A 187 9.23 -31.59 4.52
C GLN A 187 9.52 -31.19 3.06
N ILE A 188 8.53 -30.55 2.44
CA ILE A 188 8.59 -30.05 1.07
C ILE A 188 9.59 -28.89 0.98
N SER A 189 10.55 -28.99 0.06
CA SER A 189 11.53 -27.95 -0.27
C SER A 189 10.96 -26.97 -1.28
N PHE A 190 10.85 -25.68 -0.95
CA PHE A 190 10.39 -24.61 -1.86
C PHE A 190 11.51 -23.71 -2.38
N ASP A 191 12.72 -24.26 -2.50
CA ASP A 191 13.86 -23.50 -3.01
C ASP A 191 13.86 -23.52 -4.55
N ASP A 192 13.99 -22.34 -5.16
CA ASP A 192 14.08 -22.17 -6.62
C ASP A 192 15.53 -22.49 -7.12
N SER A 193 16.47 -22.74 -6.20
CA SER A 193 17.83 -23.24 -6.48
C SER A 193 17.93 -24.76 -6.28
N LYS A 194 18.48 -25.44 -7.29
CA LYS A 194 18.79 -26.88 -7.21
C LYS A 194 19.78 -27.17 -6.08
N GLU A 195 19.53 -28.32 -5.44
CA GLU A 195 20.45 -29.15 -4.63
C GLU A 195 21.05 -28.50 -3.37
N GLU A 196 20.47 -28.79 -2.21
CA GLU A 196 21.15 -29.68 -1.23
C GLU A 196 20.24 -30.13 -0.07
N LYS A 197 20.63 -31.26 0.51
CA LYS A 197 19.96 -31.99 1.58
C LYS A 197 20.15 -31.30 2.93
N VAL A 198 19.08 -30.94 3.63
CA VAL A 198 19.02 -30.95 5.11
C VAL A 198 17.55 -31.14 5.54
N LYS A 199 17.30 -32.04 6.49
CA LYS A 199 16.03 -32.20 7.20
C LYS A 199 15.73 -30.91 7.99
N GLY A 200 14.65 -30.23 7.65
CA GLY A 200 14.08 -29.05 8.31
C GLY A 200 13.34 -28.11 7.35
N LYS A 201 12.37 -28.57 6.53
CA LYS A 201 12.11 -27.92 5.21
C LYS A 201 10.78 -27.16 4.93
N ILE A 202 9.71 -27.22 5.75
CA ILE A 202 8.50 -26.36 5.51
C ILE A 202 8.52 -25.06 6.33
N PHE A 203 9.00 -25.11 7.58
CA PHE A 203 9.15 -23.91 8.42
C PHE A 203 10.01 -22.85 7.71
N ASN A 204 11.10 -23.29 7.09
CA ASN A 204 11.97 -22.44 6.27
C ASN A 204 11.23 -21.74 5.14
N SER A 205 10.18 -22.32 4.56
CA SER A 205 9.50 -21.75 3.38
C SER A 205 8.47 -20.68 3.76
N VAL A 206 7.77 -20.85 4.88
CA VAL A 206 6.92 -19.78 5.44
C VAL A 206 7.81 -18.62 5.90
N ASP A 207 8.89 -18.92 6.62
CA ASP A 207 9.83 -17.91 7.09
C ASP A 207 10.56 -17.23 5.90
N GLN A 208 10.82 -17.95 4.81
CA GLN A 208 11.32 -17.37 3.55
C GLN A 208 10.30 -16.45 2.89
N LEU A 209 9.01 -16.80 2.86
CA LEU A 209 7.96 -15.92 2.31
C LEU A 209 7.85 -14.64 3.15
N GLU A 210 7.95 -14.78 4.46
CA GLU A 210 8.01 -13.68 5.42
C GLU A 210 9.23 -12.77 5.20
N GLN A 211 10.42 -13.35 5.03
CA GLN A 211 11.63 -12.61 4.67
C GLN A 211 11.52 -11.95 3.30
N GLN A 212 10.92 -12.61 2.30
CA GLN A 212 10.69 -12.03 0.98
C GLN A 212 9.74 -10.83 1.05
N LEU A 213 8.67 -10.93 1.83
CA LEU A 213 7.73 -9.85 2.08
C LEU A 213 8.42 -8.65 2.73
N GLN A 214 9.27 -8.90 3.74
CA GLN A 214 10.08 -7.87 4.39
C GLN A 214 11.09 -7.23 3.43
N ASN A 215 11.85 -8.03 2.68
CA ASN A 215 12.83 -7.53 1.70
C ASN A 215 12.18 -6.66 0.62
N VAL A 216 10.98 -7.03 0.17
CA VAL A 216 10.21 -6.24 -0.80
C VAL A 216 9.76 -4.92 -0.18
N LEU A 217 9.29 -4.92 1.07
CA LEU A 217 8.94 -3.70 1.78
C LEU A 217 10.15 -2.76 1.93
N GLU A 218 11.30 -3.27 2.35
CA GLU A 218 12.55 -2.51 2.46
C GLU A 218 13.01 -1.95 1.10
N THR A 219 12.86 -2.75 0.04
CA THR A 219 13.20 -2.32 -1.33
C THR A 219 12.29 -1.17 -1.77
N VAL A 220 11.00 -1.22 -1.43
CA VAL A 220 10.06 -0.12 -1.70
C VAL A 220 10.48 1.14 -0.93
N VAL A 221 10.80 1.03 0.37
CA VAL A 221 11.28 2.17 1.16
C VAL A 221 12.53 2.80 0.53
N LYS A 222 13.53 1.98 0.17
CA LYS A 222 14.76 2.43 -0.50
C LYS A 222 14.47 3.13 -1.83
N LYS A 223 13.54 2.60 -2.64
CA LYS A 223 13.14 3.19 -3.92
C LYS A 223 12.66 4.62 -3.76
N TYR A 224 11.80 4.90 -2.77
CA TYR A 224 11.30 6.25 -2.52
C TYR A 224 12.36 7.17 -1.91
N LYS A 225 13.18 6.65 -0.98
CA LYS A 225 14.29 7.41 -0.37
C LYS A 225 15.36 7.85 -1.37
N ASN A 226 15.64 7.03 -2.39
CA ASN A 226 16.65 7.36 -3.41
C ASN A 226 16.21 8.42 -4.42
N ILE A 227 14.95 8.86 -4.41
CA ILE A 227 14.45 9.92 -5.30
C ILE A 227 14.93 11.27 -4.79
N ASP A 228 15.70 12.00 -5.60
CA ASP A 228 16.12 13.36 -5.30
C ASP A 228 15.27 14.39 -6.05
N LEU A 229 14.53 15.22 -5.30
CA LEU A 229 13.72 16.31 -5.86
C LEU A 229 14.55 17.50 -6.34
N LYS A 230 15.79 17.68 -5.89
CA LYS A 230 16.66 18.81 -6.28
C LYS A 230 17.12 18.72 -7.73
N ILE A 231 17.36 17.50 -8.21
CA ILE A 231 17.91 17.24 -9.55
C ILE A 231 16.78 16.99 -10.56
N ALA A 232 15.57 16.65 -10.08
CA ALA A 232 14.45 16.27 -10.94
C ALA A 232 13.88 17.47 -11.72
N LYS A 233 13.79 17.33 -13.05
CA LYS A 233 13.12 18.31 -13.93
C LYS A 233 11.60 18.17 -13.96
N PHE A 234 11.11 16.96 -13.69
CA PHE A 234 9.69 16.59 -13.72
C PHE A 234 9.35 15.81 -12.47
N ASN A 235 8.07 15.77 -12.09
CA ASN A 235 7.61 15.04 -10.92
C ASN A 235 8.01 13.55 -11.02
N PRO A 236 8.92 13.06 -10.15
CA PRO A 236 9.41 11.68 -10.21
C PRO A 236 8.36 10.66 -9.75
N TYR A 237 7.30 11.12 -9.06
CA TYR A 237 6.22 10.29 -8.53
C TYR A 237 5.05 10.11 -9.49
N VAL A 238 5.20 10.44 -10.78
CA VAL A 238 4.12 10.29 -11.77
C VAL A 238 3.83 8.81 -12.05
N SER A 239 4.88 8.01 -12.25
CA SER A 239 4.75 6.60 -12.63
C SER A 239 4.41 5.70 -11.44
N ASP A 240 4.88 6.05 -10.24
CA ASP A 240 4.59 5.32 -9.01
C ASP A 240 4.23 6.32 -7.89
N PRO A 241 2.95 6.75 -7.84
CA PRO A 241 2.50 7.76 -6.88
C PRO A 241 2.44 7.22 -5.44
N PRO A 242 3.00 7.92 -4.44
CA PRO A 242 2.90 7.56 -3.02
C PRO A 242 1.47 7.30 -2.55
N LYS A 243 0.47 8.02 -3.09
CA LYS A 243 -0.95 7.77 -2.78
C LYS A 243 -1.42 6.35 -3.12
N ASN A 244 -0.87 5.73 -4.16
CA ASN A 244 -1.21 4.37 -4.56
C ASN A 244 -0.57 3.35 -3.62
N LEU A 245 0.69 3.59 -3.21
CA LEU A 245 1.36 2.77 -2.21
C LEU A 245 0.62 2.85 -0.87
N TYR A 246 0.28 4.06 -0.41
CA TYR A 246 -0.48 4.26 0.81
C TYR A 246 -1.79 3.49 0.79
N ALA A 247 -2.57 3.56 -0.29
CA ALA A 247 -3.83 2.81 -0.40
C ALA A 247 -3.66 1.28 -0.30
N LYS A 248 -2.50 0.74 -0.72
CA LYS A 248 -2.18 -0.69 -0.58
C LYS A 248 -1.76 -1.06 0.85
N LEU A 249 -1.12 -0.13 1.56
CA LEU A 249 -0.63 -0.34 2.92
C LEU A 249 -1.68 0.00 3.99
N ASP A 250 -2.62 0.90 3.71
CA ASP A 250 -3.61 1.45 4.65
C ASP A 250 -4.33 0.37 5.46
N LYS A 251 -4.87 -0.65 4.77
CA LYS A 251 -5.51 -1.79 5.44
C LYS A 251 -4.54 -2.51 6.38
N VAL A 252 -3.35 -2.84 5.89
CA VAL A 252 -2.34 -3.61 6.62
C VAL A 252 -1.83 -2.85 7.84
N MET A 253 -1.60 -1.54 7.70
CA MET A 253 -1.16 -0.68 8.80
C MET A 253 -2.13 -0.64 9.98
N HIS A 254 -3.42 -0.89 9.75
CA HIS A 254 -4.45 -0.90 10.80
C HIS A 254 -4.77 -2.29 11.34
N THR A 255 -4.53 -3.36 10.57
CA THR A 255 -4.93 -4.73 10.94
C THR A 255 -3.77 -5.66 11.29
N ALA A 256 -2.58 -5.41 10.74
CA ALA A 256 -1.44 -6.29 10.88
C ALA A 256 -0.57 -5.93 12.08
N SER A 257 -0.07 -6.95 12.77
CA SER A 257 0.85 -6.81 13.90
C SER A 257 2.25 -7.35 13.60
N THR A 258 2.42 -8.04 12.46
CA THR A 258 3.61 -8.86 12.21
C THR A 258 4.79 -8.05 11.69
N TYR A 259 4.55 -7.00 10.88
CA TYR A 259 5.60 -6.14 10.37
C TYR A 259 5.29 -4.67 10.65
N ASN A 260 6.36 -3.88 10.76
CA ASN A 260 6.26 -2.44 10.98
C ASN A 260 5.96 -1.70 9.66
N TYR A 261 4.86 -2.04 9.00
CA TYR A 261 4.38 -1.36 7.79
C TYR A 261 4.14 0.13 8.04
N LYS A 262 3.63 0.46 9.22
CA LYS A 262 3.42 1.83 9.65
C LYS A 262 4.75 2.58 9.73
N GLU A 263 5.75 2.04 10.42
CA GLU A 263 7.08 2.66 10.52
C GLU A 263 7.75 2.82 9.15
N SER A 264 7.60 1.81 8.27
CA SER A 264 8.10 1.86 6.90
C SER A 264 7.43 2.97 6.08
N TRP A 265 6.12 3.15 6.25
CA TRP A 265 5.39 4.24 5.62
C TRP A 265 5.77 5.59 6.22
N ASP A 266 5.81 5.72 7.54
CA ASP A 266 6.17 6.94 8.26
C ASP A 266 7.57 7.42 7.82
N ALA A 267 8.52 6.50 7.64
CA ALA A 267 9.86 6.80 7.12
C ALA A 267 9.87 7.30 5.65
N ILE A 268 8.92 6.87 4.82
CA ILE A 268 8.74 7.38 3.45
C ILE A 268 8.06 8.76 3.51
N GLU A 269 7.03 8.89 4.34
CA GLU A 269 6.27 10.13 4.53
C GLU A 269 7.17 11.26 5.02
N GLU A 270 7.99 11.00 6.04
CA GLU A 270 8.93 11.97 6.59
C GLU A 270 9.98 12.39 5.55
N ASP A 271 10.56 11.43 4.82
CA ASP A 271 11.55 11.69 3.77
C ASP A 271 10.98 12.57 2.63
N ILE A 272 9.79 12.23 2.12
CA ILE A 272 9.13 13.02 1.06
C ILE A 272 8.77 14.42 1.59
N THR A 273 8.23 14.49 2.81
CA THR A 273 7.87 15.76 3.45
C THR A 273 9.10 16.66 3.59
N GLN A 274 10.21 16.11 4.06
CA GLN A 274 11.46 16.86 4.22
C GLN A 274 12.00 17.34 2.87
N LYS A 275 11.97 16.49 1.84
CA LYS A 275 12.41 16.88 0.48
C LYS A 275 11.58 18.03 -0.09
N VAL A 276 10.25 18.03 0.11
CA VAL A 276 9.39 19.13 -0.33
C VAL A 276 9.69 20.40 0.46
N ARG A 277 9.85 20.31 1.79
CA ARG A 277 10.19 21.46 2.64
C ARG A 277 11.54 22.08 2.27
N ASP A 278 12.54 21.25 2.00
CA ASP A 278 13.85 21.70 1.51
C ASP A 278 13.73 22.47 0.20
N GLN A 279 12.90 22.00 -0.74
CA GLN A 279 12.63 22.72 -2.00
C GLN A 279 12.00 24.09 -1.73
N LEU A 280 10.98 24.16 -0.88
CA LEU A 280 10.30 25.41 -0.54
C LEU A 280 11.25 26.39 0.14
N GLN A 281 12.11 25.92 1.03
CA GLN A 281 13.12 26.75 1.68
C GLN A 281 14.15 27.28 0.68
N GLU A 282 14.57 26.46 -0.28
CA GLU A 282 15.50 26.87 -1.34
C GLU A 282 14.87 27.91 -2.27
N ILE A 283 13.60 27.74 -2.65
CA ILE A 283 12.85 28.73 -3.42
C ILE A 283 12.83 30.08 -2.69
N ARG A 284 12.54 30.08 -1.38
CA ARG A 284 12.54 31.30 -0.55
C ARG A 284 13.90 32.00 -0.49
N LYS A 285 15.00 31.25 -0.40
CA LYS A 285 16.35 31.83 -0.39
C LYS A 285 16.69 32.52 -1.73
N GLN A 286 16.20 31.96 -2.83
CA GLN A 286 16.52 32.41 -4.18
C GLN A 286 15.58 33.49 -4.73
N VAL A 287 14.65 34.02 -3.92
CA VAL A 287 13.70 35.09 -4.31
C VAL A 287 14.43 36.33 -4.83
N LYS A 288 15.61 36.64 -4.26
CA LYS A 288 16.43 37.79 -4.67
C LYS A 288 17.19 37.55 -5.98
N GLU A 289 17.46 36.30 -6.30
CA GLU A 289 18.31 35.90 -7.43
C GLU A 289 17.52 35.60 -8.70
N PHE A 290 16.33 34.99 -8.58
CA PHE A 290 15.54 34.54 -9.73
C PHE A 290 14.34 35.44 -10.04
N ASP A 291 13.96 35.43 -11.33
CA ASP A 291 12.72 36.05 -11.77
C ASP A 291 11.49 35.25 -11.31
N TRP A 292 10.36 35.95 -11.16
CA TRP A 292 9.07 35.36 -10.79
C TRP A 292 8.70 34.11 -11.61
N ARG A 293 8.90 34.09 -12.94
CA ARG A 293 8.48 32.95 -13.78
C ARG A 293 9.29 31.69 -13.45
N LYS A 294 10.58 31.86 -13.16
CA LYS A 294 11.44 30.75 -12.69
C LYS A 294 10.99 30.24 -11.33
N LEU A 295 10.66 31.14 -10.39
CA LEU A 295 10.14 30.77 -9.07
C LEU A 295 8.78 30.05 -9.19
N GLU A 296 7.87 30.58 -10.00
CA GLU A 296 6.55 29.99 -10.27
C GLU A 296 6.67 28.57 -10.82
N THR A 297 7.61 28.34 -11.75
CA THR A 297 7.84 27.01 -12.31
C THR A 297 8.25 26.00 -11.23
N ARG A 298 9.06 26.42 -10.25
CA ARG A 298 9.46 25.56 -9.12
C ARG A 298 8.34 25.35 -8.10
N VAL A 299 7.50 26.36 -7.87
CA VAL A 299 6.30 26.20 -7.03
C VAL A 299 5.33 25.22 -7.67
N ARG A 300 5.05 25.35 -8.98
CA ARG A 300 4.22 24.41 -9.74
C ARG A 300 4.78 22.98 -9.74
N PHE A 301 6.11 22.83 -9.73
CA PHE A 301 6.74 21.52 -9.54
C PHE A 301 6.35 20.90 -8.18
N CYS A 302 6.39 21.67 -7.10
CA CYS A 302 5.97 21.22 -5.77
C CYS A 302 4.46 20.87 -5.74
N GLU A 303 3.61 21.68 -6.38
CA GLU A 303 2.17 21.38 -6.53
C GLU A 303 1.93 20.08 -7.33
N SER A 304 2.74 19.83 -8.36
CA SER A 304 2.67 18.57 -9.10
C SER A 304 3.02 17.38 -8.22
N VAL A 305 4.04 17.48 -7.36
CA VAL A 305 4.41 16.44 -6.40
C VAL A 305 3.26 16.22 -5.41
N LEU A 306 2.67 17.31 -4.89
CA LEU A 306 1.54 17.30 -3.96
C LEU A 306 0.35 16.47 -4.47
N ASN A 307 0.07 16.51 -5.79
CA ASN A 307 -1.01 15.74 -6.43
C ASN A 307 -0.77 14.22 -6.48
N SER A 308 0.49 13.78 -6.31
CA SER A 308 0.86 12.37 -6.18
C SER A 308 0.76 11.86 -4.74
N LEU A 309 0.54 12.74 -3.75
CA LEU A 309 0.55 12.39 -2.33
C LEU A 309 -0.83 12.00 -1.76
N PRO A 310 -0.86 11.19 -0.68
CA PRO A 310 -2.06 10.90 0.08
C PRO A 310 -2.77 12.14 0.62
N LYS A 311 -4.06 11.99 0.98
CA LYS A 311 -4.90 13.11 1.42
C LYS A 311 -4.35 13.84 2.65
N HIS A 312 -3.81 13.13 3.64
CA HIS A 312 -3.31 13.73 4.88
C HIS A 312 -2.07 14.60 4.61
N MET A 313 -1.07 14.09 3.89
CA MET A 313 0.11 14.87 3.47
C MET A 313 -0.28 16.07 2.61
N ARG A 314 -1.26 15.90 1.71
CA ARG A 314 -1.71 16.95 0.81
C ARG A 314 -2.24 18.18 1.55
N LYS A 315 -2.92 17.95 2.67
CA LYS A 315 -3.44 19.04 3.49
C LYS A 315 -2.29 19.81 4.15
N ILE A 316 -1.37 19.09 4.80
CA ILE A 316 -0.24 19.68 5.51
C ILE A 316 0.67 20.45 4.55
N LEU A 317 1.16 19.78 3.51
CA LEU A 317 2.08 20.38 2.54
C LEU A 317 1.39 21.38 1.61
N GLY A 318 0.09 21.22 1.35
CA GLY A 318 -0.67 22.16 0.51
C GLY A 318 -0.75 23.55 1.13
N ASP A 319 -1.01 23.63 2.44
CA ASP A 319 -1.02 24.89 3.16
C ASP A 319 0.39 25.52 3.19
N GLU A 320 1.44 24.72 3.38
CA GLU A 320 2.84 25.19 3.36
C GLU A 320 3.27 25.73 1.98
N ILE A 321 2.90 25.04 0.89
CA ILE A 321 3.19 25.48 -0.49
C ILE A 321 2.45 26.79 -0.78
N LYS A 322 1.17 26.89 -0.40
CA LYS A 322 0.38 28.10 -0.60
C LYS A 322 0.96 29.28 0.17
N GLN A 323 1.33 29.08 1.43
CA GLN A 323 1.98 30.11 2.23
C GLN A 323 3.29 30.57 1.59
N CYS A 324 4.12 29.63 1.12
CA CYS A 324 5.37 29.96 0.42
C CYS A 324 5.11 30.80 -0.84
N HIS A 325 4.10 30.45 -1.64
CA HIS A 325 3.71 31.21 -2.81
C HIS A 325 3.26 32.65 -2.46
N ASP A 326 2.44 32.80 -1.41
CA ASP A 326 1.96 34.10 -0.96
C ASP A 326 3.11 34.96 -0.38
N ASP A 327 4.05 34.36 0.36
CA ASP A 327 5.25 35.03 0.87
C ASP A 327 6.11 35.58 -0.29
N ILE A 328 6.37 34.76 -1.32
CA ILE A 328 7.14 35.17 -2.51
C ILE A 328 6.44 36.34 -3.21
N LYS A 329 5.11 36.28 -3.32
CA LYS A 329 4.34 37.36 -3.94
C LYS A 329 4.44 38.65 -3.14
N CYS A 330 4.31 38.60 -1.83
CA CYS A 330 4.49 39.75 -0.94
C CYS A 330 5.90 40.36 -1.06
N ASP A 331 6.95 39.54 -1.10
CA ASP A 331 8.33 40.00 -1.26
C ASP A 331 8.56 40.71 -2.60
N LEU A 332 7.93 40.23 -3.67
CA LEU A 332 7.96 40.86 -4.99
C LEU A 332 7.23 42.20 -5.01
N GLU A 333 6.06 42.26 -4.38
CA GLU A 333 5.28 43.50 -4.24
C GLU A 333 6.06 44.54 -3.42
N ASN A 334 6.65 44.14 -2.30
CA ASN A 334 7.51 44.99 -1.47
C ASN A 334 8.73 45.50 -2.26
N SER A 335 9.38 44.63 -3.03
CA SER A 335 10.51 44.99 -3.89
C SER A 335 10.10 46.02 -4.96
N ALA A 336 8.89 45.92 -5.50
CA ALA A 336 8.36 46.89 -6.46
C ALA A 336 8.06 48.25 -5.81
N ILE A 337 7.50 48.25 -4.59
CA ILE A 337 7.24 49.45 -3.80
C ILE A 337 8.54 50.17 -3.44
N GLU A 338 9.59 49.44 -3.04
CA GLU A 338 10.90 50.00 -2.70
C GLU A 338 11.52 50.73 -3.91
N VAL A 339 11.49 50.10 -5.10
CA VAL A 339 11.94 50.72 -6.35
C VAL A 339 11.17 52.00 -6.64
N GLU A 340 9.86 52.00 -6.44
CA GLU A 340 9.00 53.17 -6.65
C GLU A 340 9.34 54.31 -5.67
N GLN A 341 9.60 54.00 -4.40
CA GLN A 341 9.97 55.00 -3.40
C GLN A 341 11.34 55.62 -3.68
N VAL A 342 12.35 54.81 -4.00
CA VAL A 342 13.71 55.32 -4.27
C VAL A 342 13.75 56.15 -5.55
N THR A 343 13.02 55.73 -6.60
CA THR A 343 12.90 56.52 -7.83
C THR A 343 12.20 57.86 -7.61
N GLN A 344 11.26 57.96 -6.65
CA GLN A 344 10.61 59.22 -6.30
C GLN A 344 11.50 60.20 -5.51
N LYS A 345 12.44 59.71 -4.67
CA LYS A 345 13.28 60.55 -3.80
C LYS A 345 14.37 61.35 -4.54
N ARG A 346 14.72 60.99 -5.79
CA ARG A 346 15.74 61.69 -6.63
C ARG A 346 17.14 61.83 -6.02
N ASN A 347 17.49 61.05 -5.00
CA ASN A 347 18.84 61.04 -4.48
C ASN A 347 19.70 60.12 -5.34
N VAL A 348 20.69 60.69 -6.03
CA VAL A 348 21.62 59.95 -6.91
C VAL A 348 22.38 58.88 -6.13
N GLN A 349 22.64 59.11 -4.84
CA GLN A 349 23.35 58.19 -3.98
C GLN A 349 22.49 56.97 -3.64
N ASP A 350 21.24 57.18 -3.22
CA ASP A 350 20.27 56.10 -2.94
C ASP A 350 19.94 55.29 -4.20
N ILE A 351 19.85 55.96 -5.36
CA ILE A 351 19.62 55.28 -6.65
C ILE A 351 20.83 54.41 -7.04
N ASN A 352 22.05 54.90 -6.86
CA ASN A 352 23.26 54.11 -7.13
C ASN A 352 23.39 52.94 -6.14
N GLU A 353 23.03 53.13 -4.88
CA GLU A 353 23.06 52.08 -3.87
C GLU A 353 22.03 50.98 -4.16
N LEU A 354 20.83 51.36 -4.61
CA LEU A 354 19.82 50.41 -5.08
C LEU A 354 20.22 49.73 -6.39
N LEU A 355 20.85 50.42 -7.34
CA LEU A 355 21.40 49.81 -8.56
C LEU A 355 22.51 48.79 -8.25
N ASN A 356 23.36 49.08 -7.27
CA ASN A 356 24.43 48.18 -6.86
C ASN A 356 23.93 46.96 -6.05
N SER A 357 22.82 47.10 -5.33
CA SER A 357 22.22 46.04 -4.51
C SER A 357 20.97 45.37 -5.13
N SER A 358 20.59 45.77 -6.35
CA SER A 358 19.29 45.40 -6.92
C SER A 358 19.16 43.93 -7.28
N THR A 359 18.05 43.36 -6.83
CA THR A 359 17.61 41.99 -7.15
C THR A 359 17.24 41.85 -8.62
N SER A 360 17.22 40.63 -9.15
CA SER A 360 16.78 40.35 -10.53
C SER A 360 15.37 40.87 -10.82
N ASN A 361 14.47 40.81 -9.82
CA ASN A 361 13.10 41.31 -9.94
C ASN A 361 13.03 42.84 -9.97
N GLN A 362 13.86 43.53 -9.17
CA GLN A 362 13.94 44.99 -9.21
C GLN A 362 14.49 45.49 -10.56
N LYS A 363 15.53 44.85 -11.09
CA LYS A 363 16.10 45.18 -12.41
C LYS A 363 15.07 45.03 -13.53
N ARG A 364 14.33 43.92 -13.53
CA ARG A 364 13.25 43.69 -14.50
C ARG A 364 12.12 44.73 -14.39
N ASN A 365 11.71 45.10 -13.18
CA ASN A 365 10.70 46.15 -12.99
C ASN A 365 11.14 47.49 -13.60
N ILE A 366 12.44 47.82 -13.49
CA ILE A 366 13.01 49.01 -14.12
C ILE A 366 13.00 48.88 -15.65
N GLU A 367 13.46 47.74 -16.19
CA GLU A 367 13.47 47.46 -17.63
C GLU A 367 12.05 47.47 -18.25
N GLU A 368 11.07 46.86 -17.58
CA GLU A 368 9.68 46.85 -18.04
C GLU A 368 9.10 48.26 -18.06
N LYS A 369 9.32 49.06 -17.01
CA LYS A 369 8.93 50.49 -16.98
C LYS A 369 9.58 51.27 -18.13
N GLU A 370 10.88 51.10 -18.38
CA GLU A 370 11.55 51.75 -19.51
C GLU A 370 10.96 51.32 -20.86
N SER A 371 10.66 50.02 -21.02
CA SER A 371 10.12 49.48 -22.27
C SER A 371 8.73 50.04 -22.57
N LEU A 372 7.89 50.24 -21.54
CA LEU A 372 6.56 50.85 -21.66
C LEU A 372 6.67 52.30 -22.10
N VAL A 373 7.60 53.07 -21.52
CA VAL A 373 7.84 54.46 -21.91
C VAL A 373 8.35 54.55 -23.35
N LYS A 374 9.34 53.73 -23.74
CA LYS A 374 9.87 53.68 -25.12
C LYS A 374 8.78 53.35 -26.15
N ARG A 375 7.89 52.42 -25.81
CA ARG A 375 6.74 52.07 -26.66
C ARG A 375 5.74 53.22 -26.76
N ALA A 376 5.41 53.87 -25.66
CA ALA A 376 4.45 54.98 -25.64
C ALA A 376 4.94 56.22 -26.42
N THR A 377 6.25 56.40 -26.60
CA THR A 377 6.83 57.50 -27.38
C THR A 377 7.06 57.15 -28.87
N SER A 378 6.50 56.04 -29.35
CA SER A 378 6.56 55.61 -30.77
C SER A 378 5.27 55.97 -31.52
N SER A 379 5.36 56.10 -32.85
CA SER A 379 4.22 56.48 -33.69
C SER A 379 3.02 55.52 -33.55
N GLY A 380 1.81 56.09 -33.44
CA GLY A 380 0.56 55.34 -33.32
C GLY A 380 0.30 54.67 -31.98
N GLN A 381 1.13 54.91 -30.96
CA GLN A 381 0.97 54.33 -29.63
C GLN A 381 0.32 55.33 -28.66
N VAL A 382 -0.51 54.82 -27.76
CA VAL A 382 -1.09 55.57 -26.64
C VAL A 382 -0.71 54.86 -25.35
N GLY A 383 -0.02 55.57 -24.45
CA GLY A 383 0.35 55.05 -23.14
C GLY A 383 -0.53 55.66 -22.04
N LEU A 384 -1.15 54.80 -21.22
CA LEU A 384 -1.83 55.22 -20.00
C LEU A 384 -0.89 55.01 -18.82
N PHE A 385 -0.56 56.10 -18.14
CA PHE A 385 0.37 56.09 -17.02
C PHE A 385 -0.30 56.62 -15.76
N THR A 386 0.03 56.03 -14.62
CA THR A 386 -0.40 56.50 -13.31
C THR A 386 0.54 57.61 -12.80
N ARG A 387 0.15 58.30 -11.72
CA ARG A 387 0.93 59.39 -11.09
C ARG A 387 2.42 59.06 -10.86
N ALA A 388 2.73 57.80 -10.59
CA ALA A 388 4.08 57.24 -10.43
C ALA A 388 5.05 57.62 -11.57
N PHE A 389 4.57 57.62 -12.81
CA PHE A 389 5.40 57.90 -13.99
C PHE A 389 5.57 59.40 -14.29
N GLY A 390 4.91 60.29 -13.54
CA GLY A 390 5.08 61.74 -13.68
C GLY A 390 6.47 62.22 -13.22
N ARG A 391 7.15 61.45 -12.37
CA ARG A 391 8.44 61.77 -11.76
C ARG A 391 9.51 60.74 -12.14
N GLY A 392 10.76 61.18 -12.28
CA GLY A 392 11.93 60.28 -12.42
C GLY A 392 12.17 59.57 -13.77
N ILE A 393 11.21 59.50 -14.69
CA ILE A 393 11.37 58.74 -15.96
C ILE A 393 11.33 59.64 -17.19
N ASP A 394 12.29 59.48 -18.11
CA ASP A 394 12.43 60.33 -19.30
C ASP A 394 11.66 59.79 -20.51
N PHE A 395 10.72 60.59 -21.00
CA PHE A 395 9.94 60.32 -22.20
C PHE A 395 10.68 60.89 -23.42
N VAL A 396 11.71 60.17 -23.86
CA VAL A 396 12.44 60.51 -25.08
C VAL A 396 11.77 59.79 -26.25
N TYR A 397 11.27 60.56 -27.22
CA TYR A 397 10.87 60.02 -28.51
C TYR A 397 12.08 60.01 -29.45
N ARG A 398 12.36 58.85 -30.06
CA ARG A 398 13.42 58.69 -31.08
C ARG A 398 12.84 58.46 -32.48
N ASP A 399 11.52 58.43 -32.58
CA ASP A 399 10.79 58.17 -33.82
C ASP A 399 10.67 59.46 -34.65
N GLN A 400 11.15 59.41 -35.89
CA GLN A 400 11.11 60.54 -36.83
C GLN A 400 9.68 60.94 -37.21
N ILE A 401 8.75 59.98 -37.24
CA ILE A 401 7.33 60.24 -37.54
C ILE A 401 6.70 61.04 -36.41
N VAL A 402 7.01 60.70 -35.16
CA VAL A 402 6.56 61.47 -33.98
C VAL A 402 7.14 62.89 -34.02
N ALA A 403 8.41 63.04 -34.38
CA ALA A 403 9.04 64.35 -34.53
C ALA A 403 8.36 65.22 -35.60
N ALA A 404 8.06 64.64 -36.77
CA ALA A 404 7.38 65.32 -37.87
C ALA A 404 5.95 65.77 -37.51
N ASN A 405 5.28 65.05 -36.60
CA ASN A 405 3.93 65.34 -36.14
C ASN A 405 3.85 66.27 -34.92
N GLY A 406 4.94 66.98 -34.60
CA GLY A 406 4.94 67.95 -33.49
C GLY A 406 5.24 67.34 -32.12
N GLY A 407 5.75 66.11 -32.07
CA GLY A 407 6.25 65.45 -30.86
C GLY A 407 5.17 64.79 -30.01
N VAL A 408 5.52 64.52 -28.74
CA VAL A 408 4.64 63.79 -27.81
C VAL A 408 3.56 64.73 -27.25
N HIS A 409 2.31 64.28 -27.31
CA HIS A 409 1.19 64.95 -26.65
C HIS A 409 0.89 64.31 -25.30
N VAL A 410 0.90 65.08 -24.21
CA VAL A 410 0.58 64.59 -22.87
C VAL A 410 -0.78 65.12 -22.43
N ILE A 411 -1.69 64.21 -22.11
CA ILE A 411 -3.00 64.51 -21.53
C ILE A 411 -2.97 64.16 -20.05
N GLN A 412 -3.03 65.18 -19.19
CA GLN A 412 -3.20 64.99 -17.75
C GLN A 412 -4.68 64.94 -17.41
N THR A 413 -5.11 63.89 -16.70
CA THR A 413 -6.53 63.63 -16.39
C THR A 413 -6.89 63.86 -14.92
N SER A 414 -5.93 64.22 -14.09
CA SER A 414 -6.10 64.49 -12.65
C SER A 414 -5.40 65.78 -12.26
N LEU A 415 -5.95 66.54 -11.32
CA LEU A 415 -5.30 67.74 -10.80
C LEU A 415 -4.09 67.35 -9.93
N SER A 416 -2.92 67.91 -10.21
CA SER A 416 -1.73 67.74 -9.37
C SER A 416 -1.92 68.43 -8.02
N GLU A 417 -1.44 67.81 -6.95
CA GLU A 417 -1.50 68.43 -5.61
C GLU A 417 -0.49 69.57 -5.45
N GLU A 418 0.64 69.48 -6.16
CA GLU A 418 1.69 70.47 -6.17
C GLU A 418 1.91 71.02 -7.58
N LEU A 419 2.16 72.34 -7.68
CA LEU A 419 2.51 72.97 -8.96
C LEU A 419 3.79 72.38 -9.57
N SER A 420 4.75 72.00 -8.71
CA SER A 420 5.99 71.35 -9.11
C SER A 420 5.76 70.04 -9.86
N GLU A 421 4.72 69.29 -9.51
CA GLU A 421 4.33 68.04 -10.17
C GLU A 421 3.72 68.30 -11.54
N GLU A 422 2.80 69.25 -11.65
CA GLU A 422 2.21 69.64 -12.94
C GLU A 422 3.26 70.14 -13.93
N VAL A 423 4.21 70.96 -13.47
CA VAL A 423 5.34 71.44 -14.29
C VAL A 423 6.18 70.26 -14.79
N GLN A 424 6.39 69.23 -13.96
CA GLN A 424 7.13 68.04 -14.37
C GLN A 424 6.38 67.20 -15.40
N ILE A 425 5.07 67.04 -15.26
CA ILE A 425 4.22 66.33 -16.24
C ILE A 425 4.25 67.07 -17.58
N LYS A 426 4.07 68.40 -17.56
CA LYS A 426 4.22 69.26 -18.74
C LYS A 426 5.59 69.08 -19.41
N GLY A 427 6.65 69.00 -18.62
CA GLY A 427 8.01 68.79 -19.10
C GLY A 427 8.28 67.43 -19.78
N ARG A 428 7.32 66.48 -19.78
CA ARG A 428 7.45 65.19 -20.47
C ARG A 428 7.14 65.26 -21.97
N THR A 429 6.59 66.36 -22.47
CA THR A 429 6.22 66.53 -23.88
C THR A 429 7.42 66.87 -24.78
N ALA A 430 8.34 67.70 -24.29
CA ALA A 430 9.26 68.49 -25.12
C ALA A 430 10.63 68.69 -24.43
N ARG A 431 11.32 67.59 -24.11
CA ARG A 431 12.62 67.66 -23.43
C ARG A 431 13.75 67.98 -24.42
N GLN A 432 14.74 68.77 -23.98
CA GLN A 432 15.91 69.19 -24.78
C GLN A 432 15.58 69.99 -26.08
N GLY A 433 14.55 70.83 -26.04
CA GLY A 433 14.19 71.69 -27.19
C GLY A 433 13.35 70.99 -28.27
N SER A 434 12.89 69.79 -27.99
CA SER A 434 11.95 69.02 -28.80
C SER A 434 10.58 69.69 -28.88
N TYR A 435 9.80 69.43 -29.94
CA TYR A 435 8.40 69.85 -30.01
C TYR A 435 7.53 68.92 -29.16
N GLY A 436 6.44 69.44 -28.62
CA GLY A 436 5.48 68.67 -27.82
C GLY A 436 4.31 69.54 -27.40
N SER A 437 3.20 68.91 -27.01
CA SER A 437 1.99 69.62 -26.62
C SER A 437 1.36 69.00 -25.38
N TYR A 438 0.67 69.82 -24.59
CA TYR A 438 0.11 69.41 -23.30
C TYR A 438 -1.36 69.81 -23.22
N SER A 439 -2.19 68.98 -22.61
CA SER A 439 -3.57 69.29 -22.30
C SER A 439 -3.95 68.73 -20.93
N LEU A 440 -4.75 69.51 -20.19
CA LEU A 440 -5.28 69.13 -18.88
C LEU A 440 -6.79 68.98 -19.02
N ILE A 441 -7.29 67.76 -18.82
CA ILE A 441 -8.72 67.44 -18.92
C ILE A 441 -9.19 67.01 -17.53
N LEU A 442 -10.06 67.81 -16.92
CA LEU A 442 -10.54 67.57 -15.56
C LEU A 442 -12.06 67.37 -15.54
N CYS A 443 -12.51 66.45 -14.70
CA CYS A 443 -13.93 66.21 -14.49
C CYS A 443 -14.46 67.08 -13.34
N ASP A 444 -15.45 67.94 -13.61
CA ASP A 444 -16.06 68.85 -12.63
C ASP A 444 -16.54 68.11 -11.35
N LYS A 445 -17.16 66.94 -11.52
CA LYS A 445 -17.62 66.12 -10.38
C LYS A 445 -16.48 65.64 -9.50
N PHE A 446 -15.33 65.31 -10.10
CA PHE A 446 -14.15 64.83 -9.38
C PHE A 446 -13.43 65.97 -8.63
N LEU A 447 -13.32 67.13 -9.27
CA LEU A 447 -12.74 68.33 -8.66
C LEU A 447 -13.50 68.75 -7.40
N LYS A 448 -14.84 68.78 -7.45
CA LYS A 448 -15.66 69.12 -6.27
C LYS A 448 -15.38 68.19 -5.08
N LYS A 449 -15.21 66.89 -5.33
CA LYS A 449 -14.91 65.91 -4.28
C LYS A 449 -13.51 66.11 -3.68
N GLN A 450 -12.51 66.40 -4.51
CA GLN A 450 -11.12 66.59 -4.09
C GLN A 450 -10.92 67.92 -3.33
N PHE A 451 -11.56 69.02 -3.76
CA PHE A 451 -11.50 70.30 -3.04
C PHE A 451 -12.17 70.23 -1.67
N ILE A 452 -13.28 69.50 -1.53
CA ILE A 452 -13.96 69.31 -0.23
C ILE A 452 -13.09 68.50 0.75
N SER A 453 -12.30 67.53 0.27
CA SER A 453 -11.37 66.78 1.14
C SER A 453 -10.15 67.60 1.56
N THR A 454 -9.58 68.41 0.65
CA THR A 454 -8.35 69.17 0.94
C THR A 454 -8.58 70.35 1.89
N VAL A 455 -9.75 71.00 1.82
CA VAL A 455 -10.12 72.09 2.75
C VAL A 455 -10.35 71.56 4.17
N LYS A 456 -10.84 70.32 4.32
CA LYS A 456 -10.99 69.69 5.66
C LYS A 456 -9.65 69.30 6.30
N CYS A 457 -8.61 69.03 5.52
CA CYS A 457 -7.29 68.65 6.07
C CYS A 457 -6.36 69.84 6.36
N LYS A 458 -6.63 71.04 5.81
CA LYS A 458 -5.86 72.26 6.13
C LYS A 458 -6.48 73.13 7.22
N ALA A 459 -7.64 72.75 7.75
CA ALA A 459 -8.25 73.34 8.93
C ALA A 459 -8.00 72.44 10.16
N VAL A 460 -6.73 72.36 10.59
CA VAL A 460 -6.31 71.97 11.95
C VAL A 460 -5.16 72.87 12.34
#